data_AF-A0A1I7YDW0-F1
#
_entry.id   AF-A0A1I7YDW0-F1
#
_cell.length_a   1.000
_cell.length_b   1.000
_cell.length_c   1.000
_cell.angle_alpha   90.00
_cell.angle_beta   90.00
_cell.angle_gamma   90.00
#
_symmetry.space_group_name_H-M   'P 1'
#
loop_
_entity.id
_entity.type
_entity.pdbx_description
1 polymer ?
#
loop_
_entity_poly.entity_id
_entity_poly.type
_entity_poly.pdbx_seq_one_letter_code
_entity_poly.pdbx_strand_id
1 'polypeptide(L)'
;MTNKTTLTAAVNTEQLQKLADAIKEKRPHMTDVILQHDNARPHVANLTRTKLEELGWEVLAHPSYSPDLAPSDYHLFRSMSNELAGVHFDSDEAVENWIQKFFGSQPAISYERGIHLLPDKWREAVESKGAYMIS
;
A
#
# COMPACT_ATOMS: atom_id res chain seq x y z
N MET A 1 -19.72 18.90 1.07
CA MET A 1 -18.86 18.94 -0.12
C MET A 1 -17.56 18.25 0.24
N THR A 2 -17.32 17.04 -0.25
CA THR A 2 -16.02 16.34 -0.14
C THR A 2 -14.91 17.22 -0.71
N ASN A 3 -13.92 17.59 0.10
CA ASN A 3 -12.67 18.16 -0.41
C ASN A 3 -11.94 17.05 -1.17
N LYS A 4 -12.13 16.99 -2.50
CA LYS A 4 -11.45 16.05 -3.38
C LYS A 4 -9.99 16.48 -3.54
N THR A 5 -9.17 16.16 -2.55
CA THR A 5 -7.73 16.43 -2.59
C THR A 5 -7.04 15.30 -3.36
N THR A 6 -6.28 15.67 -4.38
CA THR A 6 -5.46 14.71 -5.14
C THR A 6 -4.09 14.55 -4.50
N LEU A 7 -3.55 13.33 -4.49
CA LEU A 7 -2.19 13.08 -4.02
C LEU A 7 -1.18 13.79 -4.94
N THR A 8 -0.42 14.74 -4.38
CA THR A 8 0.74 15.36 -5.03
C THR A 8 2.03 14.84 -4.42
N ALA A 9 3.18 15.13 -5.03
CA ALA A 9 4.47 14.76 -4.43
C ALA A 9 4.66 15.39 -3.03
N ALA A 10 4.19 16.63 -2.81
CA ALA A 10 4.26 17.30 -1.51
C ALA A 10 3.39 16.60 -0.46
N VAL A 11 2.13 16.29 -0.81
CA VAL A 11 1.23 15.54 0.09
C VAL A 11 1.82 14.16 0.37
N ASN A 12 2.39 13.48 -0.62
CA ASN A 12 3.02 12.17 -0.45
C ASN A 12 4.21 12.24 0.53
N THR A 13 5.06 13.25 0.44
CA THR A 13 6.17 13.41 1.40
C THR A 13 5.71 13.64 2.84
N GLU A 14 4.60 14.36 3.04
CA GLU A 14 4.00 14.51 4.36
C GLU A 14 3.46 13.18 4.89
N GLN A 15 2.84 12.37 4.03
CA GLN A 15 2.34 11.04 4.40
C GLN A 15 3.49 10.09 4.75
N LEU A 16 4.61 10.13 4.02
CA LEU A 16 5.81 9.34 4.33
C LEU A 16 6.38 9.72 5.71
N GLN A 17 6.41 11.01 6.05
CA GLN A 17 6.85 11.43 7.39
C GLN A 17 5.91 10.92 8.48
N LYS A 18 4.59 11.06 8.31
CA LYS A 18 3.59 10.54 9.25
C LYS A 18 3.71 9.02 9.42
N LEU A 19 3.95 8.30 8.32
CA LEU A 19 4.18 6.86 8.35
C LEU A 19 5.46 6.51 9.12
N ALA A 20 6.54 7.26 8.92
CA ALA A 20 7.78 7.06 9.67
C ALA A 20 7.60 7.26 11.18
N ASP A 21 6.85 8.29 11.58
CA ASP A 21 6.54 8.55 12.99
C ASP A 21 5.67 7.42 13.58
N ALA A 22 4.67 6.95 12.84
CA ALA A 22 3.82 5.82 13.25
C ALA A 22 4.59 4.50 13.34
N ILE A 23 5.56 4.25 12.45
CA ILE A 23 6.44 3.07 12.52
C ILE A 23 7.29 3.14 13.80
N LYS A 24 7.89 4.29 14.11
CA LYS A 24 8.69 4.46 15.35
C LYS A 24 7.85 4.21 16.60
N GLU A 25 6.61 4.68 16.63
CA GLU A 25 5.69 4.46 17.75
C GLU A 25 5.26 2.98 17.88
N LYS A 26 4.79 2.39 16.78
CA LYS A 26 4.17 1.05 16.80
C LYS A 26 5.17 -0.11 16.68
N ARG A 27 6.38 0.17 16.19
CA ARG A 27 7.45 -0.82 15.93
C ARG A 27 8.83 -0.23 16.29
N PRO A 28 9.08 0.09 17.57
CA PRO A 28 10.29 0.81 18.00
C PRO A 28 11.60 0.07 17.72
N HIS A 29 11.55 -1.23 17.47
CA HIS A 29 12.72 -2.06 17.15
C HIS A 29 12.95 -2.26 15.64
N MET A 30 12.09 -1.71 14.79
CA MET A 30 12.23 -1.80 13.34
C MET A 30 13.19 -0.72 12.85
N THR A 31 14.41 -1.12 12.50
CA THR A 31 15.49 -0.22 12.07
C THR A 31 15.54 -0.05 10.56
N ASP A 32 15.20 -1.10 9.82
CA ASP A 32 15.34 -1.16 8.37
C ASP A 32 13.97 -1.29 7.72
N VAL A 33 13.65 -0.36 6.82
CA VAL A 33 12.37 -0.32 6.10
C VAL A 33 12.62 -0.51 4.62
N ILE A 34 11.99 -1.54 4.06
CA ILE A 34 11.89 -1.74 2.62
C ILE A 34 10.47 -1.33 2.21
N LEU A 35 10.36 -0.26 1.43
CA LEU A 35 9.11 0.26 0.91
C LEU A 35 8.80 -0.36 -0.45
N GLN A 36 7.63 -0.98 -0.56
CA GLN A 36 7.06 -1.36 -1.85
C GLN A 36 5.89 -0.42 -2.18
N HIS A 37 5.96 0.26 -3.33
CA HIS A 37 4.90 1.10 -3.86
C HIS A 37 4.96 1.14 -5.39
N ASP A 38 3.88 1.59 -6.04
CA ASP A 38 3.80 1.68 -7.49
C ASP A 38 4.54 2.90 -8.05
N ASN A 39 4.75 2.91 -9.37
CA ASN A 39 5.49 3.97 -10.07
C ASN A 39 4.63 5.21 -10.39
N ALA A 40 3.56 5.47 -9.63
CA ALA A 40 2.72 6.65 -9.84
C ALA A 40 3.56 7.93 -9.78
N ARG A 41 3.19 8.96 -10.57
CA ARG A 41 3.99 10.20 -10.70
C ARG A 41 4.36 10.85 -9.35
N PRO A 42 3.46 10.96 -8.36
CA PRO A 42 3.83 11.50 -7.05
C PRO A 42 4.90 10.67 -6.33
N HIS A 43 4.87 9.35 -6.49
CA HIS A 43 5.74 8.40 -5.80
C HIS A 43 7.17 8.39 -6.34
N VAL A 44 7.33 8.64 -7.65
CA VAL A 44 8.66 8.66 -8.30
C VAL A 44 9.23 10.07 -8.50
N ALA A 45 8.50 11.10 -8.06
CA ALA A 45 8.97 12.48 -8.15
C ALA A 45 10.25 12.69 -7.32
N ASN A 46 11.13 13.58 -7.77
CA ASN A 46 12.39 13.89 -7.08
C ASN A 46 12.18 14.24 -5.60
N LEU A 47 11.15 15.02 -5.30
CA LEU A 47 10.81 15.38 -3.92
C LEU A 47 10.52 14.15 -3.04
N THR A 48 9.80 13.15 -3.56
CA THR A 48 9.55 11.90 -2.84
C THR A 48 10.82 11.06 -2.71
N ARG A 49 11.64 10.97 -3.76
CA ARG A 49 12.92 10.25 -3.70
C ARG A 49 13.86 10.83 -2.65
N THR A 50 14.05 12.14 -2.63
CA THR A 50 14.83 12.83 -1.60
C THR A 50 14.29 12.53 -0.21
N LYS A 51 12.95 12.52 -0.04
CA LYS A 51 12.36 12.20 1.26
C LYS A 51 12.65 10.75 1.70
N LEU A 52 12.60 9.78 0.79
CA LEU A 52 12.91 8.38 1.09
C LEU A 52 14.38 8.19 1.45
N GLU A 53 15.29 8.92 0.77
CA GLU A 53 16.72 8.96 1.10
C GLU A 53 16.96 9.54 2.50
N GLU A 54 16.29 10.66 2.85
CA GLU A 54 16.36 11.25 4.20
C GLU A 54 15.87 10.29 5.29
N LEU A 55 14.85 9.48 5.00
CA LEU A 55 14.31 8.49 5.92
C LEU A 55 15.18 7.22 5.98
N GLY A 56 16.12 7.04 5.06
CA GLY A 56 16.98 5.86 4.95
C GLY A 56 16.21 4.60 4.51
N TRP A 57 15.11 4.75 3.78
CA TRP A 57 14.28 3.62 3.35
C TRP A 57 14.75 3.07 2.01
N GLU A 58 14.88 1.75 1.92
CA GLU A 58 15.11 1.08 0.65
C GLU A 58 13.79 1.01 -0.13
N VAL A 59 13.82 1.31 -1.43
CA VAL A 59 12.64 1.20 -2.29
C VAL A 59 12.76 -0.06 -3.13
N LEU A 60 11.81 -0.98 -2.94
CA LEU A 60 11.75 -2.21 -3.72
C LEU A 60 11.32 -1.88 -5.16
N ALA A 61 12.07 -2.40 -6.14
CA ALA A 61 11.73 -2.23 -7.54
C ALA A 61 10.34 -2.80 -7.85
N HIS A 62 9.50 -2.00 -8.49
CA HIS A 62 8.17 -2.41 -8.91
C HIS A 62 8.01 -2.23 -10.42
N PRO A 63 7.62 -3.27 -11.18
CA PRO A 63 7.34 -3.14 -12.60
C PRO A 63 6.07 -2.31 -12.86
N SER A 64 6.04 -1.62 -14.00
CA SER A 64 4.85 -0.86 -14.40
C SER A 64 3.64 -1.78 -14.62
N TYR A 65 2.44 -1.29 -14.31
CA TYR A 65 1.17 -1.98 -14.54
C TYR A 65 1.10 -3.39 -13.93
N SER A 66 1.68 -3.61 -12.76
CA SER A 66 1.76 -4.93 -12.12
C SER A 66 1.02 -4.99 -10.77
N PRO A 67 -0.30 -4.72 -10.73
CA PRO A 67 -1.09 -4.80 -9.50
C PRO A 67 -1.10 -6.22 -8.91
N ASP A 68 -0.91 -7.23 -9.75
CA ASP A 68 -0.74 -8.63 -9.36
C ASP A 68 0.53 -8.88 -8.54
N LEU A 69 1.48 -7.93 -8.54
CA LEU A 69 2.69 -7.92 -7.71
C LEU A 69 2.64 -6.93 -6.53
N ALA A 70 1.51 -6.25 -6.32
CA ALA A 70 1.29 -5.33 -5.22
C ALA A 70 0.40 -5.97 -4.13
N PRO A 71 0.90 -6.25 -2.92
CA PRO A 71 0.10 -6.87 -1.85
C PRO A 71 -1.14 -6.06 -1.47
N SER A 72 -1.05 -4.74 -1.60
CA SER A 72 -2.19 -3.85 -1.43
C SER A 72 -3.31 -4.18 -2.42
N ASP A 73 -3.02 -4.45 -3.69
CA ASP A 73 -4.02 -4.69 -4.73
C ASP A 73 -4.53 -6.13 -4.70
N TYR A 74 -3.65 -7.14 -4.80
CA TYR A 74 -4.08 -8.53 -4.96
C TYR A 74 -4.68 -9.14 -3.68
N HIS A 75 -4.36 -8.58 -2.50
CA HIS A 75 -4.78 -9.13 -1.20
C HIS A 75 -5.65 -8.16 -0.42
N LEU A 76 -5.11 -7.01 0.00
CA LEU A 76 -5.79 -6.10 0.93
C LEU A 76 -7.06 -5.49 0.30
N PHE A 77 -6.91 -4.81 -0.84
CA PHE A 77 -8.03 -4.17 -1.54
C PHE A 77 -8.96 -5.18 -2.18
N ARG A 78 -8.47 -6.35 -2.58
CA ARG A 78 -9.35 -7.47 -2.99
C ARG A 78 -10.28 -7.89 -1.84
N SER A 79 -9.75 -8.06 -0.63
CA SER A 79 -10.56 -8.37 0.56
C SER A 79 -11.55 -7.25 0.86
N MET A 80 -11.07 -6.00 0.85
CA MET A 80 -11.89 -4.82 1.10
C MET A 80 -13.02 -4.67 0.08
N SER A 81 -12.75 -4.88 -1.21
CA SER A 81 -13.76 -4.78 -2.29
C SER A 81 -14.86 -5.82 -2.14
N ASN A 82 -14.55 -7.02 -1.63
CA ASN A 82 -15.56 -8.04 -1.38
C ASN A 82 -16.52 -7.62 -0.27
N GLU A 83 -16.01 -6.99 0.79
CA GLU A 83 -16.84 -6.49 1.90
C GLU A 83 -17.60 -5.20 1.54
N LEU A 84 -17.04 -4.37 0.66
CA LEU A 84 -17.68 -3.15 0.16
C LEU A 84 -18.76 -3.42 -0.90
N ALA A 85 -18.85 -4.65 -1.43
CA ALA A 85 -19.80 -4.97 -2.48
C ALA A 85 -21.25 -4.76 -2.01
N GLY A 86 -21.94 -3.80 -2.64
CA GLY A 86 -23.32 -3.45 -2.31
C GLY A 86 -23.47 -2.57 -1.07
N VAL A 87 -22.38 -2.09 -0.47
CA VAL A 87 -22.43 -1.15 0.65
C VAL A 87 -22.62 0.27 0.13
N HIS A 88 -23.53 1.01 0.77
CA HIS A 88 -23.73 2.44 0.53
C HIS A 88 -23.36 3.22 1.79
N PHE A 89 -22.69 4.37 1.60
CA PHE A 89 -22.33 5.27 2.68
C PHE A 89 -22.94 6.64 2.43
N ASP A 90 -23.56 7.20 3.47
CA ASP A 90 -24.23 8.50 3.40
C ASP A 90 -23.30 9.68 3.76
N SER A 91 -22.08 9.41 4.22
CA SER A 91 -21.10 10.44 4.61
C SER A 91 -19.65 9.93 4.57
N ASP A 92 -18.70 10.87 4.49
CA ASP A 92 -17.26 10.57 4.60
C ASP A 92 -16.91 9.97 5.98
N GLU A 93 -17.56 10.44 7.05
CA GLU A 93 -17.40 9.89 8.39
C GLU A 93 -17.84 8.43 8.47
N ALA A 94 -18.90 8.04 7.76
CA ALA A 94 -19.33 6.64 7.68
C ALA A 94 -18.28 5.77 6.96
N VAL A 95 -17.62 6.30 5.93
CA VAL A 95 -16.51 5.63 5.24
C VAL A 95 -15.31 5.48 6.18
N GLU A 96 -14.90 6.54 6.87
CA GLU A 96 -13.77 6.52 7.81
C GLU A 96 -13.99 5.51 8.95
N ASN A 97 -15.17 5.53 9.56
CA ASN A 97 -15.54 4.58 10.61
C ASN A 97 -15.54 3.14 10.11
N TRP A 98 -16.04 2.89 8.90
CA TRP A 98 -16.01 1.57 8.29
C TRP A 98 -14.57 1.10 8.04
N ILE A 99 -13.71 1.95 7.49
CA ILE A 99 -12.29 1.66 7.26
C ILE A 99 -11.58 1.29 8.58
N GLN A 100 -11.80 2.07 9.64
CA GLN A 100 -11.23 1.78 10.96
C GLN A 100 -11.70 0.43 11.49
N LYS A 101 -13.00 0.14 11.37
CA LYS A 101 -13.56 -1.15 11.78
C LYS A 101 -13.01 -2.32 10.97
N PHE A 102 -12.90 -2.17 9.65
CA PHE A 102 -12.34 -3.18 8.76
C PHE A 102 -10.92 -3.52 9.22
N PHE A 103 -10.00 -2.56 9.27
CA PHE A 103 -8.62 -2.80 9.69
C PHE A 103 -8.49 -3.32 11.12
N GLY A 104 -9.35 -2.87 12.04
CA GLY A 104 -9.39 -3.35 13.43
C GLY A 104 -9.93 -4.78 13.58
N SER A 105 -10.69 -5.28 12.60
CA SER A 105 -11.24 -6.64 12.60
C SER A 105 -10.33 -7.67 11.90
N GLN A 106 -9.39 -7.22 11.07
CA GLN A 106 -8.51 -8.12 10.34
C GLN A 106 -7.49 -8.79 11.28
N PRO A 107 -7.36 -10.13 11.27
CA PRO A 107 -6.37 -10.81 12.09
C PRO A 107 -4.96 -10.56 11.54
N ALA A 108 -3.96 -10.50 12.42
CA ALA A 108 -2.56 -10.25 12.05
C ALA A 108 -2.04 -11.19 10.93
N ILE A 109 -2.45 -12.46 10.98
CA ILE A 109 -2.11 -13.48 9.99
C ILE A 109 -2.58 -13.14 8.56
N SER A 110 -3.62 -12.31 8.41
CA SER A 110 -4.09 -11.84 7.10
C SER A 110 -3.03 -10.97 6.43
N TYR A 111 -2.46 -10.02 7.16
CA TYR A 111 -1.41 -9.14 6.63
C TYR A 111 -0.12 -9.92 6.33
N GLU A 112 0.26 -10.83 7.23
CA GLU A 112 1.42 -11.72 7.04
C GLU A 112 1.27 -12.55 5.77
N ARG A 113 0.12 -13.20 5.59
CA ARG A 113 -0.17 -14.01 4.40
C ARG A 113 -0.10 -13.19 3.12
N GLY A 114 -0.65 -11.97 3.13
CA GLY A 114 -0.58 -11.07 1.97
C GLY A 114 0.85 -10.81 1.52
N ILE A 115 1.76 -10.53 2.46
CA ILE A 115 3.18 -10.30 2.17
C ILE A 115 3.91 -11.59 1.79
N HIS A 116 3.66 -12.70 2.48
CA HIS A 116 4.34 -13.98 2.22
C HIS A 116 3.99 -14.63 0.88
N LEU A 117 2.95 -14.16 0.18
CA LEU A 117 2.64 -14.57 -1.18
C LEU A 117 3.55 -13.93 -2.25
N LEU A 118 4.29 -12.87 -1.91
CA LEU A 118 5.15 -12.15 -2.87
C LEU A 118 6.16 -13.05 -3.60
N PRO A 119 6.92 -13.94 -2.94
CA PRO A 119 7.89 -14.79 -3.64
C PRO A 119 7.24 -15.72 -4.67
N ASP A 120 6.04 -16.25 -4.38
CA ASP A 120 5.31 -17.11 -5.31
C ASP A 120 4.77 -16.29 -6.49
N LYS A 121 4.23 -15.10 -6.22
CA LYS A 121 3.81 -14.12 -7.25
C LYS A 121 4.97 -13.73 -8.18
N TRP A 122 6.16 -13.47 -7.64
CA TRP A 122 7.34 -13.18 -8.45
C TRP A 122 7.75 -14.36 -9.31
N ARG A 123 7.72 -15.58 -8.76
CA ARG A 123 8.03 -16.79 -9.52
C ARG A 123 7.07 -16.97 -10.70
N GLU A 124 5.77 -16.84 -10.45
CA GLU A 124 4.74 -16.95 -11.49
C GLU A 124 4.94 -15.90 -12.59
N ALA A 125 5.26 -14.64 -12.23
CA ALA A 125 5.55 -13.59 -13.20
C ALA A 125 6.80 -13.89 -14.06
N VAL A 126 7.84 -14.53 -13.50
CA VAL A 126 9.02 -14.96 -14.26
C VAL A 126 8.67 -16.12 -15.20
N GLU A 127 7.94 -17.12 -14.71
CA GLU A 127 7.50 -18.29 -15.47
C GLU A 127 6.57 -17.90 -16.63
N SER A 128 5.72 -16.89 -16.41
CA SER A 128 4.81 -16.32 -17.42
C SER A 128 5.51 -15.38 -18.41
N LYS A 129 6.82 -15.13 -18.24
CA LYS A 129 7.60 -14.14 -19.01
C LYS A 129 7.00 -12.73 -18.96
N GLY A 130 6.46 -12.35 -17.80
CA GLY A 130 5.85 -11.05 -17.56
C GLY A 130 4.41 -10.91 -18.08
N ALA A 131 3.75 -12.03 -18.43
CA ALA A 131 2.32 -12.01 -18.72
C ALA A 131 1.52 -11.89 -17.41
N TYR A 132 0.37 -11.23 -17.49
CA TYR A 132 -0.55 -11.07 -16.37
C TYR A 132 -0.97 -12.41 -15.77
N MET A 133 -0.96 -12.48 -14.44
CA MET A 133 -1.50 -13.62 -13.70
C MET A 133 -3.02 -13.58 -13.72
N ILE A 134 -3.66 -14.65 -14.20
CA ILE A 134 -5.12 -14.83 -14.10
C ILE A 134 -5.38 -15.63 -12.83
N SER A 135 -5.80 -14.96 -11.76
CA SER A 135 -6.23 -15.61 -10.51
C SER A 135 -7.73 -15.79 -10.44
#